data_AF-A0A538SCW2-F1
#
_entry.id   AF-A0A538SCW2-F1
#
_cell.length_a   1.000
_cell.length_b   1.000
_cell.length_c   1.000
_cell.angle_alpha   90.00
_cell.angle_beta   90.00
_cell.angle_gamma   90.00
#
_symmetry.space_group_name_H-M   'P 1'
#
loop_
_entity.id
_entity.type
_entity.pdbx_description
1 polymer ?
#
loop_
_entity_poly.entity_id
_entity_poly.type
_entity_poly.pdbx_seq_one_letter_code
_entity_poly.pdbx_strand_id
1 'polypeptide(L)' 'MSQPNVERVIGVLATDEAFRRRFAENPRAALQQLIENGVELTPCERHALAALDPAELTRFADAIDARLQKTDLEGGPA' A
#
# COMPACT_ATOMS: atom_id res chain seq x y z
N MET A 1 14.76 10.48 -8.25
CA MET A 1 14.13 9.14 -8.26
C MET A 1 14.68 8.37 -7.09
N SER A 2 13.87 8.05 -6.10
CA SER A 2 14.32 7.18 -5.01
C SER A 2 13.56 5.87 -5.15
N GLN A 3 14.18 4.95 -5.89
CA GLN A 3 13.71 3.56 -5.97
C GLN A 3 13.38 2.96 -4.59
N PRO A 4 14.10 3.30 -3.48
CA PRO A 4 13.71 2.86 -2.14
C PRO A 4 12.29 3.26 -1.70
N ASN A 5 11.80 4.45 -2.08
CA ASN A 5 10.45 4.88 -1.70
C ASN A 5 9.38 4.14 -2.50
N VAL A 6 9.62 3.88 -3.77
CA VAL A 6 8.71 3.08 -4.61
C VAL A 6 8.62 1.65 -4.07
N GLU A 7 9.77 1.01 -3.79
CA GLU A 7 9.83 -0.32 -3.20
C GLU A 7 9.11 -0.39 -1.85
N ARG A 8 9.29 0.64 -1.01
CA ARG A 8 8.57 0.76 0.27
C ARG A 8 7.07 0.83 0.07
N VAL A 9 6.57 1.63 -0.88
CA VAL A 9 5.13 1.75 -1.14
C VAL A 9 4.56 0.42 -1.64
N ILE A 10 5.25 -0.27 -2.54
CA ILE A 10 4.86 -1.60 -3.02
C ILE A 10 4.81 -2.59 -1.85
N GLY A 11 5.82 -2.56 -0.96
CA GLY A 11 5.84 -3.37 0.25
C GLY A 11 4.64 -3.10 1.17
N VAL A 12 4.27 -1.83 1.35
CA VAL A 12 3.06 -1.46 2.12
C VAL A 12 1.79 -1.97 1.43
N LEU A 13 1.63 -1.79 0.12
CA LEU A 13 0.46 -2.29 -0.61
C LEU A 13 0.31 -3.82 -0.52
N ALA A 14 1.45 -4.53 -0.56
CA ALA A 14 1.48 -5.98 -0.47
C ALA A 14 1.17 -6.51 0.93
N THR A 15 1.67 -5.83 1.97
CA THR A 15 1.64 -6.35 3.35
C THR A 15 0.62 -5.68 4.26
N ASP A 16 0.22 -4.44 4.02
CA ASP A 16 -0.69 -3.68 4.89
C ASP A 16 -2.11 -3.74 4.36
N GLU A 17 -2.95 -4.57 4.99
CA GLU A 17 -4.32 -4.80 4.54
C GLU A 17 -5.18 -3.53 4.65
N ALA A 18 -5.06 -2.79 5.75
CA ALA A 18 -5.80 -1.54 5.96
C ALA A 18 -5.41 -0.49 4.90
N PHE A 19 -4.13 -0.38 4.58
CA PHE A 19 -3.67 0.50 3.52
C PHE A 19 -4.16 0.05 2.14
N ARG A 20 -4.10 -1.25 1.84
CA ARG A 20 -4.59 -1.81 0.58
C ARG A 20 -6.09 -1.55 0.38
N ARG A 21 -6.91 -1.68 1.43
CA ARG A 21 -8.35 -1.35 1.40
C ARG A 21 -8.59 0.12 1.07
N ARG A 22 -7.93 1.04 1.79
CA ARG A 22 -7.98 2.49 1.49
C ARG A 22 -7.52 2.83 0.08
N PHE A 23 -6.47 2.14 -0.38
CA PHE A 23 -5.95 2.31 -1.73
C PHE A 23 -6.96 1.87 -2.79
N ALA A 24 -7.66 0.75 -2.57
CA ALA A 24 -8.69 0.26 -3.49
C ALA A 24 -9.87 1.24 -3.63
N GLU A 25 -10.22 1.96 -2.56
CA GLU A 25 -11.26 2.99 -2.59
C GLU A 25 -10.81 4.27 -3.31
N ASN A 26 -9.60 4.75 -3.00
CA ASN A 26 -9.04 5.94 -3.62
C ASN A 26 -7.50 5.92 -3.64
N PRO A 27 -6.89 5.43 -4.74
CA PRO A 27 -5.43 5.30 -4.84
C PRO A 27 -4.67 6.61 -4.61
N ARG A 28 -5.19 7.71 -5.13
CA ARG A 28 -4.53 9.02 -5.06
C ARG A 28 -4.55 9.57 -3.64
N ALA A 29 -5.67 9.43 -2.94
CA ALA A 29 -5.80 9.85 -1.55
C ALA A 29 -4.93 8.98 -0.62
N ALA A 30 -4.91 7.66 -0.82
CA ALA A 30 -4.07 6.75 -0.04
C ALA A 30 -2.57 7.07 -0.21
N LEU A 31 -2.10 7.31 -1.43
CA LEU A 31 -0.71 7.72 -1.68
C LEU A 31 -0.39 9.09 -1.09
N GLN A 32 -1.34 10.03 -1.09
CA GLN A 32 -1.17 11.35 -0.49
C GLN A 32 -0.88 11.23 1.02
N GLN A 33 -1.52 10.30 1.74
CA GLN A 33 -1.23 10.04 3.16
C GLN A 33 0.22 9.59 3.38
N LEU A 34 0.79 8.75 2.50
CA LEU A 34 2.19 8.34 2.62
C LEU A 34 3.14 9.52 2.40
N ILE A 35 2.78 10.43 1.49
CA ILE A 35 3.59 11.59 1.15
C ILE A 35 3.56 12.62 2.29
N GLU A 36 2.42 12.81 2.91
CA GLU A 36 2.29 13.62 4.14
C GLU A 36 3.09 13.05 5.31
N ASN A 37 3.27 11.72 5.34
CA ASN A 37 4.13 11.02 6.31
C ASN A 37 5.61 10.97 5.90
N GLY A 38 6.02 11.74 4.88
CA GLY A 38 7.42 11.91 4.49
C GLY A 38 7.94 10.96 3.40
N VAL A 39 7.07 10.18 2.75
CA VAL A 39 7.48 9.40 1.57
C VAL A 39 7.57 10.33 0.37
N GLU A 40 8.78 10.57 -0.14
CA GLU A 40 8.97 11.40 -1.33
C GLU A 40 8.71 10.60 -2.61
N LEU A 41 7.67 10.97 -3.34
CA LEU A 41 7.33 10.42 -4.66
C LEU A 41 7.28 11.55 -5.69
N THR A 42 7.94 11.35 -6.82
CA THR A 42 7.80 12.22 -7.99
C THR A 42 6.38 12.11 -8.58
N PRO A 43 5.94 13.09 -9.38
CA PRO A 43 4.64 13.02 -10.06
C PRO A 43 4.47 11.75 -10.92
N CYS A 44 5.53 11.32 -11.59
CA CYS A 44 5.54 10.11 -12.42
C CYS A 44 5.38 8.84 -11.57
N GLU A 45 6.14 8.70 -10.48
CA GLU A 45 6.05 7.55 -9.57
C GLU A 45 4.65 7.49 -8.93
N ARG A 46 4.13 8.62 -8.45
CA ARG A 46 2.78 8.71 -7.91
C ARG A 46 1.72 8.28 -8.93
N HIS A 47 1.85 8.73 -10.18
CA HIS A 47 0.92 8.36 -11.25
C HIS A 47 0.98 6.86 -11.55
N ALA A 48 2.19 6.30 -11.68
CA ALA A 48 2.39 4.87 -11.95
C ALA A 48 1.85 4.00 -10.80
N LEU A 49 2.15 4.36 -9.55
CA LEU A 49 1.64 3.65 -8.38
C LEU A 49 0.12 3.73 -8.28
N ALA A 50 -0.49 4.90 -8.56
CA ALA A 50 -1.94 5.08 -8.53
C ALA A 50 -2.68 4.31 -9.64
N ALA A 51 -1.98 3.87 -10.68
CA ALA A 51 -2.53 3.10 -11.79
C ALA A 51 -2.46 1.58 -11.57
N LEU A 52 -1.89 1.12 -10.46
CA LEU A 52 -1.88 -0.30 -10.10
C LEU A 52 -3.31 -0.81 -9.86
N ASP A 53 -3.61 -1.99 -10.38
CA ASP A 53 -4.91 -2.63 -10.22
C ASP A 53 -5.06 -3.17 -8.77
N PRO A 54 -6.06 -2.69 -7.99
CA PRO A 54 -6.32 -3.19 -6.65
C PRO A 54 -6.60 -4.70 -6.58
N ALA A 55 -7.16 -5.29 -7.64
CA ALA A 55 -7.45 -6.72 -7.69
C ALA A 55 -6.16 -7.54 -7.75
N GLU A 56 -5.20 -7.13 -8.58
CA GLU A 56 -3.88 -7.79 -8.66
C GLU A 56 -3.06 -7.59 -7.38
N LEU A 57 -3.17 -6.43 -6.73
CA LEU A 57 -2.55 -6.21 -5.43
C LEU A 57 -3.13 -7.13 -4.35
N THR A 58 -4.44 -7.35 -4.35
CA THR A 58 -5.11 -8.29 -3.44
C THR A 58 -4.66 -9.72 -3.72
N ARG A 59 -4.65 -10.13 -4.99
CA ARG A 59 -4.18 -11.46 -5.40
C ARG A 59 -2.71 -11.70 -5.01
N PHE A 60 -1.86 -10.68 -5.15
CA PHE A 60 -0.47 -10.77 -4.73
C PHE A 60 -0.36 -10.89 -3.20
N ALA A 61 -1.13 -10.11 -2.45
CA ALA A 61 -1.17 -10.22 -1.00
C ALA A 61 -1.62 -11.62 -0.54
N ASP A 62 -2.62 -12.22 -1.19
CA ASP A 62 -3.09 -13.58 -0.87
C ASP A 62 -2.00 -14.66 -1.05
N ALA A 63 -0.99 -14.39 -1.89
CA ALA A 63 0.16 -15.27 -2.07
C ALA A 63 1.25 -15.10 -0.98
N ILE A 64 1.17 -14.03 -0.16
CA ILE A 64 2.09 -13.76 0.94
C ILE A 64 1.56 -14.41 2.22
N ASP A 65 2.44 -15.13 2.94
CA ASP A 65 2.13 -15.72 4.25
C ASP A 65 1.50 -14.67 5.17
N ALA A 66 0.34 -15.00 5.74
CA ALA A 66 -0.46 -14.07 6.55
C ALA A 66 0.31 -13.45 7.73
N ARG A 67 1.36 -14.10 8.25
CA ARG A 67 2.21 -13.55 9.32
C ARG A 67 3.05 -12.35 8.89
N LEU A 68 3.26 -12.17 7.58
CA LEU A 68 3.95 -11.03 7.01
C LEU A 68 2.97 -9.89 6.67
N GLN A 69 1.67 -10.14 6.73
CA GLN A 69 0.65 -9.13 6.52
C GLN A 69 0.28 -8.46 7.84
N LYS A 70 0.16 -7.13 7.82
CA LYS A 70 -0.53 -6.39 8.87
C LYS A 70 -2.03 -6.54 8.62
N THR A 71 -2.61 -7.57 9.21
CA THR A 71 -4.07 -7.72 9.28
C THR A 71 -4.61 -6.71 10.28
N ASP A 72 -5.58 -5.92 9.85
CA ASP A 72 -6.30 -4.98 10.71
C ASP A 72 -7.29 -5.77 11.59
N LEU A 73 -6.74 -6.48 12.57
CA LEU A 73 -7.52 -7.16 13.59
C LEU A 73 -7.97 -6.11 14.61
N GLU A 74 -9.08 -5.43 14.31
CA GLU A 74 -9.89 -4.80 15.35
C GLU A 74 -10.49 -5.92 16.24
N GLY A 75 -9.71 -6.46 17.17
CA GLY A 75 -10.19 -7.51 18.07
C GLY A 75 -9.11 -8.41 18.68
N GLY A 76 -8.16 -7.85 19.42
CA GLY A 76 -7.48 -8.61 20.47
C GLY A 76 -8.23 -8.44 21.79
N PRO A 77 -8.65 -9.50 22.50
CA PRO A 77 -9.24 -9.35 23.83
C PRO A 77 -8.17 -8.81 24.79
N ALA A 78 -8.58 -7.82 25.59
CA ALA A 78 -7.82 -7.33 26.73
C ALA A 78 -7.71 -8.39 27.84
#